data_AF-W2SF59-F1
#
_entry.id   AF-W2SF59-F1
#
_cell.length_a   1.000
_cell.length_b   1.000
_cell.length_c   1.000
_cell.angle_alpha   90.00
_cell.angle_beta   90.00
_cell.angle_gamma   90.00
#
_symmetry.space_group_name_H-M   'P 1'
#
loop_
_entity.id
_entity.type
_entity.pdbx_description
1 polymer ?
#
loop_
_entity_poly.entity_id
_entity_poly.type
_entity_poly.pdbx_seq_one_letter_code
_entity_poly.pdbx_strand_id
1 'polypeptide(L)'
;MAPMAVDVAADAVGIVVDIKLPVGKHSDTHNGIGSRSQLEQSIKDHGLTALWNVGRNVTLPEPRTKHVPSVWRYKDTKAHLLRAAALVPPEEAERRALIMINPGPQMPPHTSDTLLSAHQLLLPGERALCHRHTPFAVRFLIEGHHGFTAIAGKKMYMEPGDMIITPQWHWHDHGNDGNENVIWLDGLNIPFFNLNPIDFLDEYKDLHGTITHESKVVVDEDCTEMKFPWKSTKAHLDASDASHAIHEYRLPDGGQVNSIIAASAERILPGTITAPRQDTCNRIYQVHSGSGTAVVTAPRGDKTFDLKWSHADTFVIPSWYKFTIQASGDETAYLFTFSDLALLENLEIYRANEFAESTMP
;
A
#
# COMPACT_ATOMS: atom_id res chain seq x y z
N MET A 1 11.04 45.59 8.16
CA MET A 1 11.04 44.57 9.22
C MET A 1 10.66 43.25 8.56
N ALA A 2 11.55 42.27 8.60
CA ALA A 2 11.33 40.93 8.05
C ALA A 2 10.37 40.12 8.95
N PRO A 3 9.59 39.16 8.41
CA PRO A 3 8.84 38.23 9.24
C PRO A 3 9.76 37.13 9.77
N MET A 4 9.58 36.83 11.06
CA MET A 4 10.30 35.78 11.81
C MET A 4 9.86 34.39 11.35
N ALA A 5 10.84 33.50 11.18
CA ALA A 5 10.64 32.07 10.99
C ALA A 5 10.07 31.42 12.26
N VAL A 6 9.15 30.47 12.07
CA VAL A 6 8.66 29.58 13.13
C VAL A 6 9.38 28.24 12.95
N ASP A 7 10.24 27.92 13.91
CA ASP A 7 10.90 26.63 14.02
C ASP A 7 9.96 25.67 14.77
N VAL A 8 9.57 24.56 14.15
CA VAL A 8 8.75 23.52 14.79
C VAL A 8 9.69 22.39 15.18
N ALA A 9 10.08 22.37 16.45
CA ALA A 9 10.77 21.24 17.04
C ALA A 9 9.83 20.02 17.07
N ALA A 10 10.32 18.89 16.55
CA ALA A 10 9.63 17.60 16.58
C ALA A 10 9.70 17.01 18.00
N ASP A 11 8.60 17.11 18.76
CA ASP A 11 8.47 16.43 20.04
C ASP A 11 8.20 14.93 19.83
N ALA A 12 9.22 14.11 20.10
CA ALA A 12 9.08 12.68 20.24
C ALA A 12 8.32 12.36 21.54
N VAL A 13 7.06 11.91 21.40
CA VAL A 13 6.28 11.38 22.53
C VAL A 13 6.85 10.01 22.93
N GLY A 14 7.86 10.03 23.80
CA GLY A 14 8.33 8.89 24.56
C GLY A 14 7.52 8.77 25.86
N ILE A 15 6.57 7.84 25.91
CA ILE A 15 6.03 7.39 27.20
C ILE A 15 7.13 6.55 27.85
N VAL A 16 7.88 7.16 28.77
CA VAL A 16 8.82 6.46 29.65
C VAL A 16 7.98 5.67 30.66
N VAL A 17 7.91 4.36 30.48
CA VAL A 17 7.37 3.47 31.52
C VAL A 17 8.49 3.28 32.54
N ASP A 18 8.37 3.98 33.67
CA ASP A 18 9.39 4.05 34.72
C ASP A 18 9.37 2.77 35.58
N ILE A 19 9.89 1.66 35.03
CA ILE A 19 10.07 0.41 35.79
C ILE A 19 11.48 0.43 36.38
N LYS A 20 11.56 0.72 37.69
CA LYS A 20 12.80 0.61 38.49
C LYS A 20 13.26 -0.84 38.55
N LEU A 21 14.21 -1.22 37.70
CA LEU A 21 15.02 -2.41 37.93
C LEU A 21 15.93 -2.17 39.15
N PRO A 22 16.22 -3.20 39.97
CA PRO A 22 17.17 -3.05 41.06
C PRO A 22 18.54 -2.74 40.47
N VAL A 23 18.98 -1.49 40.64
CA VAL A 23 20.35 -1.08 40.35
C VAL A 23 21.22 -1.78 41.38
N GLY A 24 21.92 -2.84 40.96
CA GLY A 24 23.00 -3.39 41.76
C GLY A 24 23.99 -2.27 42.07
N LYS A 25 24.20 -1.96 43.35
CA LYS A 25 25.21 -1.01 43.79
C LYS A 25 26.59 -1.63 43.51
N HIS A 26 27.14 -1.40 42.32
CA HIS A 26 28.58 -1.58 42.13
C HIS A 26 29.29 -0.41 42.82
N SER A 27 30.19 -0.72 43.75
CA SER A 27 30.99 0.27 44.45
C SER A 27 31.91 1.01 43.47
N ASP A 28 31.83 2.34 43.45
CA ASP A 28 32.62 3.24 42.58
C ASP A 28 34.13 3.30 42.89
N THR A 29 34.73 2.24 43.46
CA THR A 29 36.14 2.24 43.88
C THR A 29 36.89 1.03 43.37
N HIS A 30 37.02 0.91 42.05
CA HIS A 30 38.16 0.22 41.45
C HIS A 30 39.09 1.27 40.84
N ASN A 31 40.14 1.60 41.59
CA ASN A 31 41.18 2.55 41.16
C ASN A 31 41.77 2.09 39.81
N GLY A 32 41.44 2.82 38.75
CA GLY A 32 41.97 2.62 37.39
C GLY A 32 40.94 2.57 36.26
N ILE A 33 39.64 2.40 36.55
CA ILE A 33 38.62 2.12 35.52
C ILE A 33 37.84 3.37 35.06
N GLY A 34 37.89 4.48 35.81
CA GLY A 34 37.09 5.69 35.54
C GLY A 34 35.63 5.57 35.98
N SER A 35 34.86 6.65 35.83
CA SER A 35 33.44 6.72 36.18
C SER A 35 32.53 6.27 35.05
N ARG A 36 31.29 5.87 35.37
CA ARG A 36 30.25 5.54 34.38
C ARG A 36 30.04 6.67 33.36
N SER A 37 30.04 7.92 33.81
CA SER A 37 29.89 9.09 32.94
C SER A 37 31.05 9.21 31.95
N GLN A 38 32.30 8.96 32.39
CA GLN A 38 33.47 8.95 31.51
C GLN A 38 33.41 7.83 30.47
N LEU A 39 32.96 6.63 30.87
CA LEU A 39 32.71 5.53 29.94
C LEU A 39 31.61 5.89 28.93
N GLU A 40 30.48 6.43 29.39
CA GLU A 40 29.35 6.81 28.53
C GLU A 40 29.71 7.92 27.54
N GLN A 41 30.51 8.90 27.95
CA GLN A 41 31.04 9.92 27.06
C GLN A 41 32.00 9.33 26.03
N SER A 42 32.95 8.49 26.47
CA SER A 42 33.88 7.80 25.56
C SER A 42 33.15 6.93 24.53
N ILE A 43 32.10 6.21 24.94
CA ILE A 43 31.21 5.46 24.04
C ILE A 43 30.62 6.38 22.97
N LYS A 44 30.07 7.54 23.36
CA LYS A 44 29.50 8.52 22.43
C LYS A 44 30.56 9.15 21.51
N ASP A 45 31.75 9.45 22.03
CA ASP A 45 32.86 10.04 21.26
C ASP A 45 33.33 9.10 20.13
N HIS A 46 33.08 7.80 20.26
CA HIS A 46 33.35 6.80 19.22
C HIS A 46 32.11 6.45 18.38
N GLY A 47 31.01 7.22 18.49
CA GLY A 47 29.77 6.95 17.75
C GLY A 47 29.05 5.68 18.18
N LEU A 48 29.33 5.17 19.38
CA LEU A 48 28.70 3.99 19.94
C LEU A 48 27.54 4.38 20.86
N THR A 49 26.60 3.45 21.06
CA THR A 49 25.57 3.56 22.10
C THR A 49 25.60 2.33 23.00
N ALA A 50 25.47 2.56 24.30
CA ALA A 50 25.46 1.49 25.28
C ALA A 50 24.12 0.75 25.26
N LEU A 51 24.13 -0.56 24.96
CA LEU A 51 22.91 -1.38 24.91
C LEU A 51 22.11 -1.34 26.23
N TRP A 52 22.80 -1.28 27.38
CA TRP A 52 22.15 -1.19 28.69
C TRP A 52 21.45 0.16 28.96
N ASN A 53 21.69 1.17 28.13
CA ASN A 53 21.06 2.49 28.22
C ASN A 53 19.89 2.68 27.22
N VAL A 54 19.76 1.83 26.20
CA VAL A 54 18.64 1.87 25.23
C VAL A 54 17.40 1.09 25.71
N GLY A 55 17.45 0.52 26.92
CA GLY A 55 16.35 -0.22 27.54
C GLY A 55 16.19 -1.65 26.99
N ARG A 56 15.31 -2.45 27.63
CA ARG A 56 15.07 -3.86 27.28
C ARG A 56 14.48 -4.10 25.87
N ASN A 57 14.12 -3.06 25.13
CA ASN A 57 13.20 -3.15 24.00
C ASN A 57 13.87 -2.76 22.66
N VAL A 58 15.07 -3.27 22.37
CA VAL A 58 15.58 -3.24 20.98
C VAL A 58 14.67 -4.09 20.07
N THR A 59 14.08 -5.14 20.64
CA THR A 59 12.99 -5.91 20.04
C THR A 59 11.67 -5.57 20.72
N LEU A 60 10.60 -5.48 19.93
CA LEU A 60 9.24 -5.20 20.42
C LEU A 60 8.45 -6.51 20.52
N PRO A 61 7.52 -6.64 21.48
CA PRO A 61 6.66 -7.83 21.60
C PRO A 61 5.66 -7.96 20.44
N GLU A 62 5.36 -6.85 19.77
CA GLU A 62 4.44 -6.76 18.64
C GLU A 62 4.90 -5.65 17.67
N PRO A 63 4.51 -5.71 16.38
CA PRO A 63 4.76 -4.63 15.43
C PRO A 63 4.19 -3.29 15.92
N ARG A 64 4.94 -2.20 15.69
CA ARG A 64 4.54 -0.85 16.07
C ARG A 64 4.52 0.06 14.85
N THR A 65 3.48 -0.10 14.02
CA THR A 65 3.21 0.85 12.94
C THR A 65 2.73 2.19 13.49
N LYS A 66 3.12 3.28 12.83
CA LYS A 66 2.55 4.62 13.07
C LYS A 66 1.36 4.91 12.14
N HIS A 67 1.14 4.07 11.13
CA HIS A 67 0.02 4.19 10.22
C HIS A 67 -1.28 3.81 10.94
N VAL A 68 -2.35 4.51 10.57
CA VAL A 68 -3.67 4.28 11.16
C VAL A 68 -4.69 3.88 10.09
N PRO A 69 -5.71 3.08 10.45
CA PRO A 69 -6.79 2.73 9.54
C PRO A 69 -7.46 3.99 9.00
N SER A 70 -7.59 4.09 7.67
CA SER A 70 -8.03 5.30 6.99
C SER A 70 -8.83 4.96 5.72
N VAL A 71 -9.74 5.85 5.33
CA VAL A 71 -10.55 5.76 4.11
C VAL A 71 -10.36 7.03 3.28
N TRP A 72 -10.06 6.88 2.00
CA TRP A 72 -10.06 7.95 1.01
C TRP A 72 -11.30 7.81 0.14
N ARG A 73 -12.12 8.86 0.13
CA ARG A 73 -13.38 8.83 -0.62
C ARG A 73 -13.13 9.06 -2.09
N TYR A 74 -13.69 8.20 -2.94
CA TYR A 74 -13.52 8.31 -4.38
C TYR A 74 -14.03 9.64 -4.91
N LYS A 75 -15.20 10.07 -4.43
CA LYS A 75 -15.82 11.34 -4.81
C LYS A 75 -14.85 12.52 -4.62
N ASP A 76 -14.06 12.49 -3.54
CA ASP A 76 -13.16 13.59 -3.18
C ASP A 76 -11.91 13.51 -4.07
N THR A 77 -11.30 12.32 -4.21
CA THR A 77 -10.14 12.14 -5.10
C THR A 77 -10.47 12.44 -6.56
N LYS A 78 -11.64 12.00 -7.05
CA LYS A 78 -12.11 12.26 -8.42
C LYS A 78 -12.32 13.75 -8.65
N ALA A 79 -12.99 14.44 -7.73
CA ALA A 79 -13.20 15.88 -7.83
C ALA A 79 -11.86 16.65 -7.91
N HIS A 80 -10.87 16.25 -7.11
CA HIS A 80 -9.54 16.84 -7.15
C HIS A 80 -8.77 16.51 -8.44
N LEU A 81 -8.86 15.27 -8.94
CA LEU A 81 -8.24 14.89 -10.21
C LEU A 81 -8.83 15.65 -11.40
N LEU A 82 -10.16 15.78 -11.48
CA LEU A 82 -10.83 16.55 -12.53
C LEU A 82 -10.47 18.04 -12.44
N ARG A 83 -10.36 18.59 -11.23
CA ARG A 83 -9.89 19.96 -11.04
C ARG A 83 -8.42 20.10 -11.44
N ALA A 84 -7.57 19.13 -11.11
CA ALA A 84 -6.17 19.10 -11.53
C ALA A 84 -6.05 19.02 -13.06
N ALA A 85 -6.96 18.33 -13.75
CA ALA A 85 -6.98 18.28 -15.21
C ALA A 85 -7.21 19.63 -15.88
N ALA A 86 -7.92 20.53 -15.21
CA ALA A 86 -8.12 21.90 -15.70
C ALA A 86 -6.98 22.87 -15.33
N LEU A 87 -6.11 22.48 -14.38
CA LEU A 87 -5.14 23.39 -13.76
C LEU A 87 -3.67 22.99 -13.93
N VAL A 88 -3.40 21.71 -14.14
CA VAL A 88 -2.06 21.13 -14.23
C VAL A 88 -1.88 20.59 -15.65
N PRO A 89 -1.06 21.25 -16.48
CA PRO A 89 -0.76 20.79 -17.83
C PRO A 89 -0.16 19.37 -17.82
N PRO A 90 -0.44 18.53 -18.82
CA PRO A 90 0.16 17.19 -18.93
C PRO A 90 1.69 17.19 -18.83
N GLU A 91 2.33 18.24 -19.34
CA GLU A 91 3.79 18.39 -19.33
C GLU A 91 4.37 18.61 -17.93
N GLU A 92 3.60 19.17 -17.00
CA GLU A 92 4.01 19.36 -15.60
C GLU A 92 3.73 18.13 -14.73
N ALA A 93 2.72 17.34 -15.09
CA ALA A 93 2.25 16.28 -14.22
C ALA A 93 3.10 15.00 -14.30
N GLU A 94 3.77 14.73 -15.43
CA GLU A 94 4.25 13.41 -15.89
C GLU A 94 3.14 12.32 -15.88
N ARG A 95 2.51 12.13 -14.72
CA ARG A 95 1.26 11.42 -14.43
C ARG A 95 0.39 12.25 -13.50
N ARG A 96 -0.85 12.55 -13.90
CA ARG A 96 -1.82 13.24 -13.03
C ARG A 96 -2.40 12.27 -11.99
N ALA A 97 -1.68 12.10 -10.89
CA ALA A 97 -2.03 11.18 -9.80
C ALA A 97 -2.11 11.87 -8.44
N LEU A 98 -3.04 11.43 -7.60
CA LEU A 98 -3.16 11.87 -6.21
C LEU A 98 -2.81 10.72 -5.28
N ILE A 99 -1.68 10.86 -4.57
CA ILE A 99 -1.17 9.88 -3.61
C ILE A 99 -1.99 9.96 -2.32
N MET A 100 -2.37 8.80 -1.79
CA MET A 100 -3.12 8.65 -0.55
C MET A 100 -2.17 8.70 0.66
N ILE A 101 -2.14 9.84 1.37
CA ILE A 101 -1.24 10.04 2.52
C ILE A 101 -1.94 9.63 3.81
N ASN A 102 -1.32 8.69 4.55
CA ASN A 102 -1.84 8.23 5.83
C ASN A 102 -1.75 9.35 6.90
N PRO A 103 -2.84 9.62 7.64
CA PRO A 103 -2.87 10.69 8.64
C PRO A 103 -2.03 10.39 9.90
N GLY A 104 -1.52 9.16 10.05
CA GLY A 104 -0.60 8.78 11.11
C GLY A 104 0.76 9.49 10.97
N PRO A 105 1.70 8.98 10.16
CA PRO A 105 2.99 9.64 9.98
C PRO A 105 2.92 10.96 9.20
N GLN A 106 1.87 11.23 8.42
CA GLN A 106 1.68 12.45 7.59
C GLN A 106 2.86 12.78 6.67
N MET A 107 3.66 11.78 6.30
CA MET A 107 4.79 11.94 5.39
C MET A 107 4.41 11.37 4.02
N PRO A 108 4.61 12.10 2.92
CA PRO A 108 4.60 11.49 1.60
C PRO A 108 5.88 10.68 1.36
N PRO A 109 5.84 9.62 0.54
CA PRO A 109 4.69 9.11 -0.22
C PRO A 109 4.08 7.85 0.44
N HIS A 110 3.62 7.92 1.70
CA HIS A 110 3.23 6.75 2.49
C HIS A 110 1.71 6.56 2.64
N THR A 111 1.16 5.49 2.06
CA THR A 111 -0.21 5.00 2.36
C THR A 111 -0.17 3.99 3.52
N SER A 112 0.85 3.14 3.53
CA SER A 112 1.25 2.27 4.64
C SER A 112 2.79 2.28 4.81
N ASP A 113 3.31 1.47 5.75
CA ASP A 113 4.75 1.39 6.01
C ASP A 113 5.57 0.97 4.77
N THR A 114 5.01 0.12 3.92
CA THR A 114 5.70 -0.52 2.79
C THR A 114 5.05 -0.23 1.44
N LEU A 115 3.81 0.26 1.42
CA LEU A 115 3.00 0.43 0.21
C LEU A 115 2.51 1.87 0.02
N LEU A 116 2.40 2.23 -1.24
CA LEU A 116 1.79 3.47 -1.72
C LEU A 116 0.57 3.11 -2.56
N SER A 117 -0.47 3.95 -2.46
CA SER A 117 -1.59 3.97 -3.39
C SER A 117 -1.85 5.37 -3.91
N ALA A 118 -2.31 5.46 -5.15
CA ALA A 118 -2.77 6.70 -5.75
C ALA A 118 -3.99 6.45 -6.65
N HIS A 119 -4.81 7.48 -6.85
CA HIS A 119 -5.73 7.53 -7.99
C HIS A 119 -5.11 8.37 -9.10
N GLN A 120 -5.07 7.84 -10.31
CA GLN A 120 -4.52 8.53 -11.49
C GLN A 120 -5.61 8.74 -12.53
N LEU A 121 -5.62 9.92 -13.16
CA LEU A 121 -6.52 10.30 -14.24
C LEU A 121 -5.77 10.42 -15.56
N LEU A 122 -6.36 9.86 -16.63
CA LEU A 122 -6.01 10.13 -18.02
C LEU A 122 -7.24 10.63 -18.79
N LEU A 123 -7.13 11.83 -19.36
CA LEU A 123 -8.13 12.36 -20.29
C LEU A 123 -8.08 11.64 -21.65
N PRO A 124 -9.14 11.71 -22.46
CA PRO A 124 -9.13 11.20 -23.83
C PRO A 124 -7.91 11.70 -24.62
N GLY A 125 -7.15 10.77 -25.20
CA GLY A 125 -5.96 11.06 -25.99
C GLY A 125 -4.68 11.34 -25.19
N GLU A 126 -4.74 11.47 -23.86
CA GLU A 126 -3.53 11.64 -23.04
C GLU A 126 -2.65 10.37 -23.06
N ARG A 127 -1.35 10.60 -22.87
CA ARG A 127 -0.30 9.59 -22.76
C ARG A 127 0.60 9.93 -21.57
N ALA A 128 0.93 8.94 -20.76
CA ALA A 128 2.04 9.05 -19.81
C ALA A 128 3.29 8.45 -20.45
N LEU A 129 4.43 9.12 -20.25
CA LEU A 129 5.69 8.78 -20.89
C LEU A 129 6.23 7.41 -20.44
N CYS A 130 6.95 6.76 -21.36
CA CYS A 130 7.53 5.45 -21.12
C CYS A 130 8.74 5.54 -20.18
N HIS A 131 8.75 4.70 -19.15
CA HIS A 131 9.88 4.55 -18.25
C HIS A 131 9.94 3.15 -17.66
N ARG A 132 10.98 2.87 -16.88
CA ARG A 132 11.08 1.68 -16.04
C ARG A 132 11.64 2.07 -14.68
N HIS A 133 11.29 1.32 -13.66
CA HIS A 133 11.79 1.58 -12.32
C HIS A 133 11.82 0.28 -11.49
N THR A 134 12.59 0.28 -10.41
CA THR A 134 12.70 -0.86 -9.48
C THR A 134 11.37 -1.23 -8.82
N PRO A 135 10.50 -0.27 -8.42
CA PRO A 135 9.20 -0.57 -7.84
C PRO A 135 8.32 -1.40 -8.78
N PHE A 136 7.63 -2.38 -8.20
CA PHE A 136 6.55 -3.11 -8.83
C PHE A 136 5.27 -2.29 -8.72
N ALA A 137 4.39 -2.40 -9.71
CA ALA A 137 3.09 -1.74 -9.68
C ALA A 137 1.95 -2.70 -10.00
N VAL A 138 0.81 -2.50 -9.33
CA VAL A 138 -0.51 -3.00 -9.74
C VAL A 138 -1.35 -1.80 -10.17
N ARG A 139 -2.16 -1.99 -11.20
CA ARG A 139 -3.16 -1.03 -11.66
C ARG A 139 -4.51 -1.69 -11.71
N PHE A 140 -5.48 -1.13 -10.99
CA PHE A 140 -6.84 -1.65 -10.96
C PHE A 140 -7.79 -0.59 -11.51
N LEU A 141 -8.45 -0.88 -12.63
CA LEU A 141 -9.29 0.12 -13.30
C LEU A 141 -10.58 0.35 -12.50
N ILE A 142 -10.88 1.62 -12.21
CA ILE A 142 -12.06 2.04 -11.44
C ILE A 142 -13.16 2.54 -12.38
N GLU A 143 -12.82 3.45 -13.28
CA GLU A 143 -13.77 4.15 -14.15
C GLU A 143 -13.18 4.38 -15.55
N GLY A 144 -14.04 4.27 -16.55
CA GLY A 144 -13.74 4.51 -17.96
C GLY A 144 -13.35 3.24 -18.72
N HIS A 145 -13.36 3.37 -20.04
CA HIS A 145 -13.02 2.32 -21.00
C HIS A 145 -11.86 2.77 -21.89
N HIS A 146 -11.19 1.83 -22.56
CA HIS A 146 -10.09 2.10 -23.50
C HIS A 146 -8.86 2.84 -22.90
N GLY A 147 -8.76 2.89 -21.57
CA GLY A 147 -7.49 3.10 -20.88
C GLY A 147 -6.57 1.91 -21.11
N PHE A 148 -5.27 2.15 -21.27
CA PHE A 148 -4.30 1.08 -21.45
C PHE A 148 -3.06 1.26 -20.60
N THR A 149 -2.43 0.13 -20.33
CA THR A 149 -1.02 0.03 -19.96
C THR A 149 -0.30 -0.76 -21.04
N ALA A 150 0.85 -0.27 -21.52
CA ALA A 150 1.73 -1.07 -22.34
C ALA A 150 2.97 -1.49 -21.55
N ILE A 151 3.39 -2.74 -21.71
CA ILE A 151 4.57 -3.31 -21.05
C ILE A 151 5.41 -4.02 -22.09
N ALA A 152 6.68 -3.63 -22.21
CA ALA A 152 7.57 -4.16 -23.25
C ALA A 152 6.95 -4.13 -24.66
N GLY A 153 6.20 -3.07 -24.98
CA GLY A 153 5.51 -2.89 -26.26
C GLY A 153 4.18 -3.66 -26.42
N LYS A 154 3.76 -4.47 -25.44
CA LYS A 154 2.44 -5.12 -25.42
C LYS A 154 1.41 -4.18 -24.79
N LYS A 155 0.55 -3.55 -25.61
CA LYS A 155 -0.52 -2.65 -25.15
C LYS A 155 -1.78 -3.45 -24.78
N MET A 156 -2.19 -3.36 -23.53
CA MET A 156 -3.37 -4.02 -22.99
C MET A 156 -4.41 -2.97 -22.59
N TYR A 157 -5.59 -3.02 -23.20
CA TYR A 157 -6.73 -2.22 -22.76
C TYR A 157 -7.31 -2.78 -21.46
N MET A 158 -7.90 -1.92 -20.65
CA MET A 158 -8.52 -2.28 -19.38
C MET A 158 -10.02 -2.00 -19.42
N GLU A 159 -10.78 -2.90 -18.78
CA GLU A 159 -12.18 -2.71 -18.40
C GLU A 159 -12.32 -2.50 -16.88
N PRO A 160 -13.37 -1.82 -16.38
CA PRO A 160 -13.55 -1.61 -14.95
C PRO A 160 -13.47 -2.92 -14.15
N GLY A 161 -12.57 -2.94 -13.17
CA GLY A 161 -12.23 -4.12 -12.37
C GLY A 161 -11.05 -4.94 -12.87
N ASP A 162 -10.56 -4.70 -14.09
CA ASP A 162 -9.36 -5.37 -14.58
C ASP A 162 -8.15 -4.94 -13.76
N MET A 163 -7.27 -5.90 -13.47
CA MET A 163 -5.96 -5.63 -12.91
C MET A 163 -4.89 -5.84 -13.98
N ILE A 164 -3.97 -4.88 -14.11
CA ILE A 164 -2.71 -5.06 -14.84
C ILE A 164 -1.57 -4.89 -13.84
N ILE A 165 -0.60 -5.80 -13.87
CA ILE A 165 0.66 -5.65 -13.13
C ILE A 165 1.74 -5.10 -14.04
N THR A 166 2.66 -4.31 -13.48
CA THR A 166 3.89 -3.89 -14.14
C THR A 166 5.06 -4.48 -13.38
N PRO A 167 5.67 -5.56 -13.92
CA PRO A 167 6.82 -6.19 -13.29
C PRO A 167 7.98 -5.22 -13.12
N GLN A 168 8.83 -5.49 -12.13
CA GLN A 168 10.01 -4.67 -11.84
C GLN A 168 10.88 -4.51 -13.09
N TRP A 169 11.44 -3.31 -13.25
CA TRP A 169 12.41 -2.98 -14.30
C TRP A 169 11.94 -3.18 -15.76
N HIS A 170 10.63 -3.35 -15.99
CA HIS A 170 10.07 -3.39 -17.33
C HIS A 170 9.73 -1.99 -17.83
N TRP A 171 10.04 -1.75 -19.11
CA TRP A 171 9.57 -0.56 -19.82
C TRP A 171 8.05 -0.57 -19.91
N HIS A 172 7.43 0.51 -19.47
CA HIS A 172 5.99 0.64 -19.49
C HIS A 172 5.53 2.07 -19.70
N ASP A 173 4.38 2.20 -20.34
CA ASP A 173 3.68 3.46 -20.56
C ASP A 173 2.17 3.30 -20.41
N HIS A 174 1.48 4.43 -20.48
CA HIS A 174 0.04 4.51 -20.28
C HIS A 174 -0.61 5.43 -21.27
N GLY A 175 -1.90 5.21 -21.51
CA GLY A 175 -2.69 6.17 -22.25
C GLY A 175 -4.18 5.88 -22.21
N ASN A 176 -4.90 6.77 -22.86
CA ASN A 176 -6.33 6.65 -23.06
C ASN A 176 -6.63 6.81 -24.55
N ASP A 177 -7.06 5.72 -25.20
CA ASP A 177 -7.48 5.71 -26.61
C ASP A 177 -9.00 5.90 -26.76
N GLY A 178 -9.72 6.02 -25.64
CA GLY A 178 -11.15 6.22 -25.58
C GLY A 178 -11.58 7.67 -25.73
N ASN A 179 -12.87 7.89 -25.48
CA ASN A 179 -13.53 9.19 -25.58
C ASN A 179 -14.05 9.72 -24.22
N GLU A 180 -13.76 9.01 -23.14
CA GLU A 180 -14.10 9.39 -21.77
C GLU A 180 -12.87 9.36 -20.86
N ASN A 181 -13.01 9.91 -19.66
CA ASN A 181 -11.94 9.91 -18.67
C ASN A 181 -11.71 8.51 -18.12
N VAL A 182 -10.43 8.16 -17.94
CA VAL A 182 -10.01 6.91 -17.30
C VAL A 182 -9.43 7.23 -15.93
N ILE A 183 -9.91 6.54 -14.90
CA ILE A 183 -9.37 6.62 -13.54
C ILE A 183 -9.09 5.21 -13.03
N TRP A 184 -7.88 4.98 -12.54
CA TRP A 184 -7.51 3.74 -11.88
C TRP A 184 -6.84 3.98 -10.54
N LEU A 185 -6.74 2.89 -9.77
CA LEU A 185 -5.87 2.78 -8.63
C LEU A 185 -4.48 2.35 -9.09
N ASP A 186 -3.45 3.11 -8.73
CA ASP A 186 -2.06 2.65 -8.72
C ASP A 186 -1.73 2.13 -7.31
N GLY A 187 -1.11 0.95 -7.24
CA GLY A 187 -0.57 0.36 -6.02
C GLY A 187 0.89 -0.02 -6.21
N LEU A 188 1.80 0.54 -5.42
CA LEU A 188 3.24 0.34 -5.57
C LEU A 188 3.94 0.08 -4.23
N ASN A 189 5.12 -0.51 -4.29
CA ASN A 189 6.01 -0.75 -3.15
C ASN A 189 7.14 0.29 -3.04
N ILE A 190 6.92 1.54 -3.50
CA ILE A 190 7.90 2.63 -3.40
C ILE A 190 8.38 2.83 -1.94
N PRO A 191 7.50 2.87 -0.91
CA PRO A 191 7.98 3.07 0.47
C PRO A 191 8.99 2.01 0.94
N PHE A 192 8.84 0.76 0.51
CA PHE A 192 9.80 -0.30 0.82
C PHE A 192 11.20 0.00 0.24
N PHE A 193 11.28 0.52 -0.99
CA PHE A 193 12.54 0.92 -1.64
C PHE A 193 13.06 2.28 -1.18
N ASN A 194 12.27 3.10 -0.49
CA ASN A 194 12.78 4.29 0.18
C ASN A 194 13.44 3.94 1.52
N LEU A 195 12.93 2.90 2.21
CA LEU A 195 13.54 2.38 3.44
C LEU A 195 14.86 1.65 3.18
N ASN A 196 15.02 1.09 1.98
CA ASN A 196 16.23 0.39 1.54
C ASN A 196 16.76 1.12 0.29
N PRO A 197 17.87 1.87 0.34
CA PRO A 197 18.29 2.80 -0.73
C PRO A 197 18.75 2.08 -2.01
N ILE A 198 17.81 1.47 -2.72
CA ILE A 198 17.98 0.63 -3.91
C ILE A 198 16.89 0.91 -4.96
N ASP A 199 16.24 2.08 -4.88
CA ASP A 199 15.32 2.56 -5.90
C ASP A 199 16.08 3.11 -7.13
N PHE A 200 15.60 2.76 -8.32
CA PHE A 200 16.16 3.20 -9.60
C PHE A 200 15.02 3.54 -10.56
N LEU A 201 15.25 4.52 -11.43
CA LEU A 201 14.33 4.92 -12.50
C LEU A 201 15.13 5.27 -13.75
N ASP A 202 14.68 4.76 -14.90
CA ASP A 202 15.17 5.15 -16.22
C ASP A 202 14.00 5.66 -17.07
N GLU A 203 14.17 6.83 -17.66
CA GLU A 203 13.28 7.35 -18.71
C GLU A 203 13.63 6.70 -20.05
N TYR A 204 12.62 6.36 -20.85
CA TYR A 204 12.86 5.83 -22.18
C TYR A 204 13.36 6.94 -23.11
N LYS A 205 14.45 6.66 -23.83
CA LYS A 205 14.98 7.52 -24.90
C LYS A 205 15.41 6.61 -26.05
N ASP A 206 14.80 6.75 -27.21
CA ASP A 206 15.22 6.02 -28.42
C ASP A 206 16.56 6.55 -28.97
N LEU A 207 17.09 5.92 -30.02
CA LEU A 207 18.35 6.33 -30.68
C LEU A 207 18.32 7.74 -31.29
N HIS A 208 17.13 8.35 -31.40
CA HIS A 208 16.90 9.67 -31.95
C HIS A 208 16.50 10.70 -30.87
N GLY A 209 16.46 10.29 -29.59
CA GLY A 209 16.09 11.14 -28.46
C GLY A 209 14.59 11.25 -28.21
N THR A 210 13.75 10.42 -28.84
CA THR A 210 12.31 10.37 -28.60
C THR A 210 12.01 9.64 -27.30
N ILE A 211 11.09 10.19 -26.50
CA ILE A 211 10.66 9.66 -25.21
C ILE A 211 9.42 8.73 -25.30
N THR A 212 8.92 8.54 -26.51
CA THR A 212 7.75 7.70 -26.81
C THR A 212 8.17 6.54 -27.71
N HIS A 213 7.50 5.40 -27.55
CA HIS A 213 7.64 4.24 -28.42
C HIS A 213 6.26 3.77 -28.87
N GLU A 214 6.20 3.06 -30.00
CA GLU A 214 4.94 2.47 -30.46
C GLU A 214 4.72 1.13 -29.75
N SER A 215 3.59 1.01 -29.04
CA SER A 215 3.12 -0.25 -28.45
C SER A 215 1.98 -0.83 -29.27
N LYS A 216 1.97 -2.16 -29.42
CA LYS A 216 0.99 -2.89 -30.23
C LYS A 216 -0.11 -3.44 -29.34
N VAL A 217 -1.36 -3.25 -29.76
CA VAL A 217 -2.52 -3.87 -29.10
C VAL A 217 -2.37 -5.39 -29.17
N VAL A 218 -2.55 -6.04 -28.02
CA VAL A 218 -2.54 -7.50 -27.89
C VAL A 218 -3.86 -7.97 -27.27
N VAL A 219 -4.19 -9.23 -27.50
CA VAL A 219 -5.34 -9.88 -26.86
C VAL A 219 -4.97 -10.37 -25.46
N ASP A 220 -5.96 -10.54 -24.59
CA ASP A 220 -5.74 -10.89 -23.18
C ASP A 220 -5.01 -12.23 -23.02
N GLU A 221 -5.24 -13.18 -23.93
CA GLU A 221 -4.61 -14.50 -23.94
C GLU A 221 -3.08 -14.43 -24.11
N ASP A 222 -2.55 -13.37 -24.74
CA ASP A 222 -1.11 -13.17 -24.96
C ASP A 222 -0.40 -12.48 -23.77
N CYS A 223 -1.17 -12.16 -22.72
CA CYS A 223 -0.73 -11.39 -21.56
C CYS A 223 -1.23 -11.95 -20.23
N THR A 224 -1.51 -13.26 -20.15
CA THR A 224 -1.95 -13.92 -18.90
C THR A 224 -0.96 -13.77 -17.74
N GLU A 225 0.30 -13.43 -18.02
CA GLU A 225 1.34 -13.10 -17.05
C GLU A 225 1.29 -11.66 -16.51
N MET A 226 0.43 -10.80 -17.06
CA MET A 226 0.38 -9.36 -16.74
C MET A 226 -1.03 -8.80 -16.56
N LYS A 227 -2.02 -9.29 -17.28
CA LYS A 227 -3.41 -8.83 -17.22
C LYS A 227 -4.31 -9.90 -16.60
N PHE A 228 -5.16 -9.44 -15.68
CA PHE A 228 -6.13 -10.25 -14.95
C PHE A 228 -7.53 -9.65 -15.15
N PRO A 229 -8.32 -10.19 -16.10
CA PRO A 229 -9.64 -9.64 -16.42
C PRO A 229 -10.64 -9.85 -15.29
N TRP A 230 -11.41 -8.79 -14.96
CA TRP A 230 -12.42 -8.85 -13.89
C TRP A 230 -13.47 -9.93 -14.12
N LYS A 231 -13.87 -10.13 -15.37
CA LYS A 231 -14.87 -11.13 -15.75
C LYS A 231 -14.50 -12.52 -15.23
N SER A 232 -13.23 -12.90 -15.34
CA SER A 232 -12.71 -14.19 -14.87
C SER A 232 -12.67 -14.25 -13.34
N THR A 233 -12.18 -13.19 -12.70
CA THR A 233 -12.12 -13.08 -11.24
C THR A 233 -13.50 -13.14 -10.60
N LYS A 234 -14.46 -12.37 -11.13
CA LYS A 234 -15.84 -12.36 -10.67
C LYS A 234 -16.50 -13.73 -10.83
N ALA A 235 -16.32 -14.39 -11.98
CA ALA A 235 -16.85 -15.73 -12.19
C ALA A 235 -16.31 -16.74 -11.16
N HIS A 236 -15.01 -16.67 -10.83
CA HIS A 236 -14.43 -17.51 -9.79
C HIS A 236 -15.00 -17.23 -8.40
N LEU A 237 -15.12 -15.95 -8.03
CA LEU A 237 -15.71 -15.54 -6.74
C LEU A 237 -17.18 -15.98 -6.61
N ASP A 238 -17.96 -15.85 -7.68
CA ASP A 238 -19.38 -16.16 -7.70
C ASP A 238 -19.70 -17.65 -7.75
N ALA A 239 -18.73 -18.48 -8.18
CA ALA A 239 -18.85 -19.93 -8.14
C ALA A 239 -18.75 -20.50 -6.72
N SER A 240 -18.34 -19.70 -5.73
CA SER A 240 -18.25 -20.13 -4.33
C SER A 240 -19.61 -20.03 -3.62
N ASP A 241 -19.98 -21.11 -2.93
CA ASP A 241 -21.16 -21.15 -2.05
C ASP A 241 -20.95 -20.42 -0.72
N ALA A 242 -19.70 -20.05 -0.38
CA ALA A 242 -19.39 -19.36 0.86
C ALA A 242 -19.88 -17.91 0.85
N SER A 243 -20.41 -17.44 1.97
CA SER A 243 -20.90 -16.06 2.13
C SER A 243 -19.80 -15.00 2.00
N HIS A 244 -18.54 -15.40 2.25
CA HIS A 244 -17.33 -14.66 1.94
C HIS A 244 -16.41 -15.54 1.10
N ALA A 245 -16.00 -15.05 -0.07
CA ALA A 245 -15.09 -15.76 -0.97
C ALA A 245 -13.88 -14.88 -1.30
N ILE A 246 -12.72 -15.50 -1.48
CA ILE A 246 -11.45 -14.82 -1.82
C ILE A 246 -10.89 -15.47 -3.10
N HIS A 247 -10.41 -14.65 -4.01
CA HIS A 247 -9.67 -15.05 -5.21
C HIS A 247 -8.30 -14.40 -5.17
N GLU A 248 -7.24 -15.19 -5.10
CA GLU A 248 -5.87 -14.68 -5.17
C GLU A 248 -5.44 -14.55 -6.63
N TYR A 249 -4.87 -13.40 -6.99
CA TYR A 249 -4.25 -13.25 -8.29
C TYR A 249 -2.89 -13.94 -8.27
N ARG A 250 -2.73 -14.93 -9.14
CA ARG A 250 -1.53 -15.75 -9.26
C ARG A 250 -1.03 -15.73 -10.70
N LEU A 251 0.28 -15.77 -10.88
CA LEU A 251 0.89 -15.94 -12.20
C LEU A 251 0.51 -17.33 -12.77
N PRO A 252 0.66 -17.56 -14.09
CA PRO A 252 0.34 -18.85 -14.71
C PRO A 252 1.09 -20.05 -14.11
N ASP A 253 2.24 -19.83 -13.47
CA ASP A 253 3.02 -20.86 -12.75
C ASP A 253 2.48 -21.14 -11.32
N GLY A 254 1.44 -20.44 -10.89
CA GLY A 254 0.85 -20.51 -9.54
C GLY A 254 1.52 -19.59 -8.51
N GLY A 255 2.58 -18.87 -8.88
CA GLY A 255 3.31 -17.94 -8.02
C GLY A 255 2.52 -16.67 -7.68
N GLN A 256 2.98 -15.94 -6.66
CA GLN A 256 2.51 -14.58 -6.40
C GLN A 256 2.80 -13.67 -7.61
N VAL A 257 1.99 -12.63 -7.82
CA VAL A 257 2.21 -11.64 -8.90
C VAL A 257 3.54 -10.91 -8.81
N ASN A 258 4.13 -10.84 -7.61
CA ASN A 258 5.44 -10.28 -7.34
C ASN A 258 6.05 -10.86 -6.05
N SER A 259 7.35 -10.66 -5.84
CA SER A 259 8.07 -11.09 -4.63
C SER A 259 7.80 -10.21 -3.40
N ILE A 260 7.21 -9.03 -3.56
CA ILE A 260 6.91 -8.07 -2.49
C ILE A 260 5.40 -7.87 -2.36
N ILE A 261 4.71 -7.59 -3.46
CA ILE A 261 3.26 -7.37 -3.46
C ILE A 261 2.51 -8.65 -3.83
N ALA A 262 1.54 -9.01 -3.00
CA ALA A 262 0.48 -9.96 -3.32
C ALA A 262 -0.83 -9.20 -3.60
N ALA A 263 -1.70 -9.77 -4.44
CA ALA A 263 -3.00 -9.19 -4.74
C ALA A 263 -4.11 -10.25 -4.65
N SER A 264 -5.30 -9.85 -4.22
CA SER A 264 -6.50 -10.68 -4.24
C SER A 264 -7.76 -9.85 -4.46
N ALA A 265 -8.88 -10.53 -4.70
CA ALA A 265 -10.21 -9.95 -4.69
C ALA A 265 -11.10 -10.74 -3.73
N GLU A 266 -12.07 -10.07 -3.12
CA GLU A 266 -13.00 -10.65 -2.16
C GLU A 266 -14.44 -10.36 -2.57
N ARG A 267 -15.33 -11.34 -2.40
CA ARG A 267 -16.78 -11.18 -2.50
C ARG A 267 -17.41 -11.38 -1.14
N ILE A 268 -18.26 -10.45 -0.72
CA ILE A 268 -18.98 -10.50 0.55
C ILE A 268 -20.47 -10.39 0.26
N LEU A 269 -21.25 -11.42 0.58
CA LEU A 269 -22.70 -11.42 0.42
C LEU A 269 -23.38 -10.43 1.38
N PRO A 270 -24.59 -9.94 1.05
CA PRO A 270 -25.33 -9.02 1.90
C PRO A 270 -25.46 -9.53 3.34
N GLY A 271 -25.28 -8.65 4.33
CA GLY A 271 -25.38 -9.00 5.75
C GLY A 271 -24.24 -9.86 6.30
N THR A 272 -23.28 -10.29 5.47
CA THR A 272 -22.16 -11.13 5.91
C THR A 272 -21.09 -10.28 6.58
N ILE A 273 -20.58 -10.77 7.71
CA ILE A 273 -19.36 -10.29 8.37
C ILE A 273 -18.27 -11.33 8.11
N THR A 274 -17.12 -10.91 7.57
CA THR A 274 -15.99 -11.81 7.35
C THR A 274 -15.47 -12.35 8.67
N ALA A 275 -14.80 -13.51 8.63
CA ALA A 275 -14.00 -13.96 9.76
C ALA A 275 -13.01 -12.86 10.20
N PRO A 276 -12.75 -12.71 11.51
CA PRO A 276 -11.76 -11.76 11.99
C PRO A 276 -10.37 -12.13 11.46
N ARG A 277 -9.63 -11.13 11.00
CA ARG A 277 -8.25 -11.25 10.54
C ARG A 277 -7.34 -10.35 11.35
N GLN A 278 -6.14 -10.81 11.65
CA GLN A 278 -5.07 -10.02 12.25
C GLN A 278 -3.76 -10.67 11.83
N ASP A 279 -3.02 -9.98 10.98
CA ASP A 279 -1.76 -10.46 10.45
C ASP A 279 -0.74 -9.31 10.33
N THR A 280 0.49 -9.65 9.99
CA THR A 280 1.56 -8.67 9.83
C THR A 280 1.47 -7.86 8.52
N CYS A 281 0.48 -8.10 7.66
CA CYS A 281 0.38 -7.42 6.37
C CYS A 281 -0.12 -5.99 6.53
N ASN A 282 0.44 -5.10 5.72
CA ASN A 282 -0.26 -3.88 5.32
C ASN A 282 -1.19 -4.22 4.15
N ARG A 283 -2.48 -3.88 4.28
CA ARG A 283 -3.49 -4.18 3.26
C ARG A 283 -4.16 -2.91 2.79
N ILE A 284 -4.19 -2.69 1.49
CA ILE A 284 -4.94 -1.61 0.86
C ILE A 284 -6.07 -2.24 0.05
N TYR A 285 -7.29 -1.75 0.27
CA TYR A 285 -8.50 -2.22 -0.39
C TYR A 285 -9.05 -1.13 -1.29
N GLN A 286 -9.48 -1.53 -2.49
CA GLN A 286 -10.23 -0.73 -3.43
C GLN A 286 -11.61 -1.34 -3.58
N VAL A 287 -12.66 -0.59 -3.25
CA VAL A 287 -14.03 -1.09 -3.37
C VAL A 287 -14.41 -1.13 -4.84
N HIS A 288 -14.51 -2.32 -5.42
CA HIS A 288 -14.97 -2.48 -6.80
C HIS A 288 -16.47 -2.23 -6.91
N SER A 289 -17.29 -2.77 -5.98
CA SER A 289 -18.73 -2.49 -5.92
C SER A 289 -19.33 -2.78 -4.54
N GLY A 290 -20.53 -2.27 -4.28
CA GLY A 290 -21.23 -2.37 -3.01
C GLY A 290 -20.81 -1.31 -2.00
N SER A 291 -21.24 -1.49 -0.75
CA SER A 291 -20.90 -0.63 0.38
C SER A 291 -20.84 -1.43 1.67
N GLY A 292 -20.27 -0.85 2.72
CA GLY A 292 -20.02 -1.62 3.94
C GLY A 292 -19.23 -0.87 5.00
N THR A 293 -18.80 -1.63 6.01
CA THR A 293 -17.95 -1.14 7.09
C THR A 293 -16.86 -2.15 7.37
N ALA A 294 -15.62 -1.68 7.52
CA ALA A 294 -14.56 -2.46 8.14
C ALA A 294 -14.41 -2.00 9.60
N VAL A 295 -14.58 -2.93 10.54
CA VAL A 295 -14.35 -2.67 11.97
C VAL A 295 -12.92 -3.07 12.27
N VAL A 296 -12.09 -2.11 12.65
CA VAL A 296 -10.64 -2.28 12.78
C VAL A 296 -10.20 -1.89 14.19
N THR A 297 -9.63 -2.83 14.93
CA THR A 297 -9.14 -2.66 16.32
C THR A 297 -7.62 -2.60 16.34
N ALA A 298 -7.08 -1.62 17.04
CA ALA A 298 -5.64 -1.42 17.23
C ALA A 298 -4.96 -2.64 17.87
N PRO A 299 -3.66 -2.87 17.59
CA PRO A 299 -2.87 -3.97 18.18
C PRO A 299 -3.10 -4.22 19.67
N ARG A 300 -3.18 -3.14 20.47
CA ARG A 300 -3.33 -3.19 21.93
C ARG A 300 -4.78 -3.31 22.41
N GLY A 301 -5.74 -3.30 21.49
CA GLY A 301 -7.17 -3.35 21.81
C GLY A 301 -7.75 -2.06 22.40
N ASP A 302 -6.96 -0.98 22.47
CA ASP A 302 -7.31 0.27 23.12
C ASP A 302 -8.15 1.22 22.25
N LYS A 303 -8.19 0.98 20.93
CA LYS A 303 -8.93 1.80 19.98
C LYS A 303 -9.56 0.95 18.87
N THR A 304 -10.81 1.24 18.53
CA THR A 304 -11.51 0.63 17.38
C THR A 304 -11.97 1.74 16.42
N PHE A 305 -11.92 1.45 15.13
CA PHE A 305 -12.24 2.33 14.03
C PHE A 305 -13.33 1.69 13.18
N ASP A 306 -14.40 2.44 12.90
CA ASP A 306 -15.45 2.02 11.98
C ASP A 306 -15.21 2.70 10.62
N LEU A 307 -14.54 1.99 9.72
CA LEU A 307 -14.24 2.48 8.38
C LEU A 307 -15.43 2.21 7.46
N LYS A 308 -16.34 3.17 7.34
CA LYS A 308 -17.43 3.09 6.35
C LYS A 308 -16.87 3.29 4.95
N TRP A 309 -17.23 2.44 4.00
CA TRP A 309 -16.77 2.49 2.61
C TRP A 309 -17.92 2.22 1.63
N SER A 310 -17.76 2.71 0.41
CA SER A 310 -18.72 2.58 -0.69
C SER A 310 -17.98 2.40 -2.02
N HIS A 311 -18.72 2.13 -3.10
CA HIS A 311 -18.16 1.94 -4.44
C HIS A 311 -17.05 2.97 -4.76
N ALA A 312 -15.94 2.44 -5.27
CA ALA A 312 -14.71 3.13 -5.64
C ALA A 312 -13.89 3.75 -4.48
N ASP A 313 -14.35 3.74 -3.23
CA ASP A 313 -13.53 4.19 -2.10
C ASP A 313 -12.31 3.28 -1.90
N THR A 314 -11.24 3.84 -1.36
CA THR A 314 -10.03 3.11 -1.00
C THR A 314 -9.82 3.17 0.50
N PHE A 315 -9.42 2.08 1.14
CA PHE A 315 -9.10 2.08 2.57
C PHE A 315 -7.89 1.22 2.89
N VAL A 316 -7.18 1.57 3.96
CA VAL A 316 -5.99 0.87 4.42
C VAL A 316 -6.21 0.24 5.79
N ILE A 317 -5.69 -0.98 5.96
CA ILE A 317 -5.57 -1.68 7.22
C ILE A 317 -4.07 -1.90 7.46
N PRO A 318 -3.44 -1.14 8.38
CA PRO A 318 -2.03 -1.28 8.68
C PRO A 318 -1.71 -2.61 9.38
N SER A 319 -0.41 -2.96 9.38
CA SER A 319 0.12 -4.15 10.03
C SER A 319 -0.38 -4.35 11.47
N TRP A 320 -0.76 -5.59 11.79
CA TRP A 320 -1.13 -6.08 13.12
C TRP A 320 -2.43 -5.52 13.72
N TYR A 321 -3.21 -4.73 12.98
CA TYR A 321 -4.58 -4.40 13.36
C TYR A 321 -5.48 -5.63 13.18
N LYS A 322 -6.39 -5.85 14.14
CA LYS A 322 -7.45 -6.85 14.02
C LYS A 322 -8.61 -6.24 13.26
N PHE A 323 -9.21 -6.95 12.31
CA PHE A 323 -10.33 -6.40 11.54
C PHE A 323 -11.35 -7.45 11.10
N THR A 324 -12.57 -6.97 10.87
CA THR A 324 -13.64 -7.66 10.12
C THR A 324 -14.16 -6.71 9.05
N ILE A 325 -14.71 -7.26 7.97
CA ILE A 325 -15.35 -6.49 6.91
C ILE A 325 -16.79 -6.95 6.78
N GLN A 326 -17.71 -6.00 6.66
CA GLN A 326 -19.14 -6.29 6.51
C GLN A 326 -19.70 -5.54 5.31
N ALA A 327 -20.43 -6.24 4.44
CA ALA A 327 -21.25 -5.61 3.41
C ALA A 327 -22.53 -5.02 4.03
N SER A 328 -22.83 -3.77 3.70
CA SER A 328 -24.05 -3.07 4.11
C SER A 328 -25.23 -3.44 3.20
N GLY A 329 -26.43 -3.53 3.77
CA GLY A 329 -27.68 -3.60 3.00
C GLY A 329 -27.97 -4.98 2.38
N ASP A 330 -28.51 -4.94 1.16
CA ASP A 330 -29.02 -6.05 0.34
C ASP A 330 -28.17 -6.34 -0.91
N GLU A 331 -27.04 -5.65 -1.08
CA GLU A 331 -26.15 -5.81 -2.23
C GLU A 331 -24.87 -6.60 -1.90
N THR A 332 -24.41 -7.41 -2.85
CA THR A 332 -23.12 -8.10 -2.76
C THR A 332 -21.99 -7.09 -2.96
N ALA A 333 -20.99 -7.10 -2.07
CA ALA A 333 -19.81 -6.26 -2.20
C ALA A 333 -18.65 -7.04 -2.84
N TYR A 334 -17.90 -6.37 -3.71
CA TYR A 334 -16.65 -6.88 -4.27
C TYR A 334 -15.52 -5.90 -3.97
N LEU A 335 -14.42 -6.42 -3.44
CA LEU A 335 -13.26 -5.63 -3.02
C LEU A 335 -12.02 -6.16 -3.74
N PHE A 336 -11.21 -5.28 -4.32
CA PHE A 336 -9.85 -5.59 -4.71
C PHE A 336 -8.91 -5.26 -3.55
N THR A 337 -7.85 -6.04 -3.34
CA THR A 337 -6.81 -5.72 -2.36
C THR A 337 -5.42 -6.07 -2.87
N PHE A 338 -4.45 -5.25 -2.47
CA PHE A 338 -3.04 -5.58 -2.56
C PHE A 338 -2.37 -5.39 -1.19
N SER A 339 -1.35 -6.19 -0.93
CA SER A 339 -0.66 -6.25 0.35
C SER A 339 0.81 -6.61 0.19
N ASP A 340 1.58 -6.45 1.26
CA ASP A 340 2.97 -6.89 1.36
C ASP A 340 3.11 -8.35 1.83
N LEU A 341 2.07 -9.18 1.68
CA LEU A 341 2.10 -10.60 2.06
C LEU A 341 3.27 -11.36 1.42
N ALA A 342 3.50 -11.19 0.11
CA ALA A 342 4.57 -11.89 -0.59
C ALA A 342 5.96 -11.55 -0.01
N LEU A 343 6.19 -10.28 0.37
CA LEU A 343 7.41 -9.89 1.08
C LEU A 343 7.55 -10.64 2.41
N LEU A 344 6.50 -10.67 3.20
CA LEU A 344 6.51 -11.26 4.54
C LEU A 344 6.70 -12.78 4.51
N GLU A 345 6.08 -13.46 3.54
CA GLU A 345 6.26 -14.89 3.29
C GLU A 345 7.69 -15.19 2.83
N ASN A 346 8.21 -14.45 1.85
CA ASN A 346 9.56 -14.65 1.31
C ASN A 346 10.68 -14.37 2.32
N LEU A 347 10.41 -13.53 3.31
CA LEU A 347 11.32 -13.24 4.42
C LEU A 347 11.06 -14.09 5.66
N GLU A 348 10.09 -15.02 5.63
CA GLU A 348 9.72 -15.89 6.76
C GLU A 348 9.31 -15.12 8.03
N ILE A 349 8.70 -13.94 7.85
CA ILE A 349 8.25 -13.04 8.94
C ILE A 349 6.74 -12.79 8.92
N TYR A 350 5.99 -13.51 8.07
CA TYR A 350 4.53 -13.52 8.15
C TYR A 350 4.07 -14.11 9.48
N ARG A 351 3.14 -13.42 10.14
CA ARG A 351 2.44 -13.91 11.34
C ARG A 351 0.97 -13.55 11.23
N ALA A 352 0.12 -14.44 11.73
CA ALA A 352 -1.31 -14.20 11.88
C ALA A 352 -1.80 -14.76 13.22
N ASN A 353 -2.81 -14.13 13.79
CA ASN A 353 -3.57 -14.73 14.87
C ASN A 353 -4.65 -15.63 14.29
N GLU A 354 -4.73 -16.85 14.81
CA GLU A 354 -5.86 -17.73 14.56
C GLU A 354 -7.02 -17.31 15.48
N PHE A 355 -8.17 -17.09 14.87
CA PHE A 355 -9.42 -16.90 15.60
C PHE A 355 -10.25 -18.16 15.40
N ALA A 356 -10.69 -18.79 16.48
CA ALA A 356 -11.69 -19.85 16.37
C ALA A 356 -12.90 -19.30 15.62
N GLU A 357 -13.46 -20.07 14.69
CA GLU A 357 -14.78 -19.79 14.13
C GLU A 357 -15.75 -19.70 15.32
N SER A 358 -16.14 -18.49 15.69
CA SER A 358 -17.17 -18.32 16.70
C SER A 358 -18.44 -18.89 16.08
N THR A 359 -18.92 -20.01 16.61
CA THR A 359 -20.33 -20.37 16.54
C THR A 359 -21.09 -19.23 17.19
N MET A 360 -21.49 -18.24 16.38
CA MET A 360 -22.42 -17.21 16.82
C MET A 360 -23.74 -17.93 17.16
N PRO A 361 -24.34 -17.65 18.33
CA PRO A 361 -25.57 -18.32 18.79
C PRO A 361 -26.78 -18.08 17.89
#